data_AF-A0A5B0KQS7-F1
#
_entry.id   AF-A0A5B0KQS7-F1
#
_cell.length_a   1.000
_cell.length_b   1.000
_cell.length_c   1.000
_cell.angle_alpha   90.00
_cell.angle_beta   90.00
_cell.angle_gamma   90.00
#
_symmetry.space_group_name_H-M   'P 1'
#
loop_
_entity.id
_entity.type
_entity.pdbx_description
1 polymer ?
#
loop_
_entity_poly.entity_id
_entity_poly.type
_entity_poly.pdbx_seq_one_letter_code
_entity_poly.pdbx_strand_id
1 'polypeptide(L)'
;MGTCTAMTIVPATAHSQTQSSVALGKAAGNTSVAAVSTAAEAPASGPVDTVTLSAEAQFMMSSPTKLSVTAESLAQAAAAAKTVPGLDADADRFTPEAMAAHAEWRKTHTDYRSKVRDLVDQTFGLSADRNGWAAGGAALTAIKNLAEKNGLIEPEMPPAVANTLQTAGESMWTDKSGGTTGMFDIAFLPNGAEKGGNLRILFDSARKAGADTALVDLKRGGTNAQAALSNIRASALGASLDSVGGWTPGDAANAYAITNGKDGHGGVVGMVIVNGVDDDAKERSANILRTLQGLIP
;
A
#
# COMPACT_ATOMS: atom_id res chain seq x y z
N MET A 1 5.41 -20.37 -63.97
CA MET A 1 5.75 -18.94 -64.10
C MET A 1 4.62 -18.20 -63.40
N GLY A 2 4.75 -17.44 -62.32
CA GLY A 2 5.86 -16.88 -61.52
C GLY A 2 5.24 -15.69 -60.75
N THR A 3 5.67 -15.22 -59.59
CA THR A 3 6.79 -15.56 -58.68
C THR A 3 6.40 -15.11 -57.26
N CYS A 4 6.90 -15.78 -56.23
CA CYS A 4 6.77 -15.31 -54.84
C CYS A 4 7.71 -14.13 -54.54
N THR A 5 7.32 -13.24 -53.63
CA THR A 5 8.25 -12.33 -52.94
C THR A 5 7.94 -12.32 -51.45
N ALA A 6 8.98 -12.35 -50.62
CA ALA A 6 8.91 -12.66 -49.20
C ALA A 6 8.83 -11.43 -48.27
N MET A 7 8.57 -11.73 -47.00
CA MET A 7 8.54 -10.83 -45.84
C MET A 7 9.94 -10.30 -45.48
N THR A 8 10.04 -9.02 -45.10
CA THR A 8 11.20 -8.47 -44.39
C THR A 8 10.77 -7.51 -43.27
N ILE A 9 11.20 -7.79 -42.05
CA ILE A 9 11.24 -6.90 -40.88
C ILE A 9 12.72 -6.80 -40.46
N VAL A 10 13.19 -5.65 -39.93
CA VAL A 10 14.33 -5.46 -38.98
C VAL A 10 14.57 -3.93 -38.77
N PRO A 11 15.14 -3.46 -37.62
CA PRO A 11 14.46 -2.44 -36.78
C PRO A 11 15.34 -1.26 -36.28
N ALA A 12 14.79 -0.45 -35.34
CA ALA A 12 15.45 0.39 -34.31
C ALA A 12 16.45 1.49 -34.79
N THR A 13 16.66 2.64 -34.12
CA THR A 13 16.58 3.07 -32.71
C THR A 13 15.91 4.49 -32.65
N ALA A 14 15.93 5.36 -31.64
CA ALA A 14 16.65 5.45 -30.35
C ALA A 14 15.82 6.23 -29.29
N HIS A 15 16.48 6.82 -28.29
CA HIS A 15 15.89 7.69 -27.25
C HIS A 15 16.33 9.15 -27.38
N SER A 16 15.56 10.08 -26.79
CA SER A 16 16.14 11.16 -26.00
C SER A 16 15.19 11.62 -24.88
N GLN A 17 15.75 11.95 -23.73
CA GLN A 17 15.03 12.40 -22.52
C GLN A 17 15.06 13.93 -22.41
N THR A 18 14.02 14.53 -21.81
CA THR A 18 14.18 15.79 -21.05
C THR A 18 13.29 15.79 -19.81
N GLN A 19 13.79 16.34 -18.70
CA GLN A 19 13.16 16.34 -17.38
C GLN A 19 12.35 17.61 -17.08
N SER A 20 11.30 17.44 -16.26
CA SER A 20 10.88 18.26 -15.09
C SER A 20 10.91 19.81 -15.13
N SER A 21 9.81 20.45 -14.71
CA SER A 21 9.81 21.48 -13.63
C SER A 21 8.39 21.90 -13.19
N VAL A 22 8.32 22.54 -12.02
CA VAL A 22 7.10 22.85 -11.23
C VAL A 22 6.83 24.36 -11.18
N ALA A 23 5.56 24.78 -11.11
CA ALA A 23 5.17 26.07 -10.51
C ALA A 23 3.73 26.09 -9.97
N LEU A 24 3.54 26.60 -8.74
CA LEU A 24 2.23 26.94 -8.16
C LEU A 24 1.79 28.35 -8.58
N GLY A 25 0.49 28.63 -8.62
CA GLY A 25 -0.08 29.98 -8.71
C GLY A 25 -1.54 30.03 -8.25
N LYS A 26 -1.85 30.87 -7.26
CA LYS A 26 -3.15 30.94 -6.54
C LYS A 26 -3.69 32.36 -6.55
N ALA A 27 -4.96 32.60 -6.92
CA ALA A 27 -5.81 33.66 -6.33
C ALA A 27 -7.26 33.70 -6.87
N ALA A 28 -8.22 33.65 -5.93
CA ALA A 28 -9.43 34.48 -5.75
C ALA A 28 -10.35 34.92 -6.93
N GLY A 29 -11.67 34.90 -6.66
CA GLY A 29 -12.58 35.94 -7.14
C GLY A 29 -14.01 35.51 -7.53
N ASN A 30 -15.02 35.95 -6.78
CA ASN A 30 -16.40 36.10 -7.27
C ASN A 30 -16.38 37.14 -8.44
N THR A 31 -17.35 37.27 -9.36
CA THR A 31 -18.81 37.38 -9.15
C THR A 31 -19.53 37.33 -10.52
N SER A 32 -20.82 37.04 -10.52
CA SER A 32 -21.71 37.14 -11.70
C SER A 32 -22.03 38.59 -12.12
N VAL A 33 -22.09 38.88 -13.42
CA VAL A 33 -22.98 39.93 -13.98
C VAL A 33 -23.48 39.50 -15.37
N ALA A 34 -24.79 39.65 -15.60
CA ALA A 34 -25.38 39.66 -16.93
C ALA A 34 -26.01 41.04 -17.19
N ALA A 35 -25.57 41.73 -18.25
CA ALA A 35 -26.22 42.85 -18.94
C ALA A 35 -25.34 43.20 -20.16
N VAL A 36 -25.72 42.81 -21.38
CA VAL A 36 -26.50 43.65 -22.32
C VAL A 36 -25.86 45.03 -22.58
N SER A 37 -25.32 45.20 -23.78
CA SER A 37 -25.41 46.45 -24.55
C SER A 37 -25.29 46.14 -26.05
N THR A 38 -26.33 46.51 -26.79
CA THR A 38 -26.40 46.41 -28.26
C THR A 38 -25.71 47.58 -28.93
N ALA A 39 -24.92 47.32 -29.98
CA ALA A 39 -25.10 47.89 -31.33
C ALA A 39 -23.82 47.72 -32.18
N ALA A 40 -23.87 46.86 -33.20
CA ALA A 40 -22.99 46.93 -34.36
C ALA A 40 -23.71 46.31 -35.57
N GLU A 41 -23.64 47.01 -36.70
CA GLU A 41 -24.28 46.75 -37.99
C GLU A 41 -24.25 45.29 -38.50
N ALA A 42 -25.26 44.96 -39.30
CA ALA A 42 -25.36 43.69 -40.00
C ALA A 42 -24.33 43.61 -41.15
N PRO A 43 -23.50 42.55 -41.22
CA PRO A 43 -22.74 42.24 -42.43
C PRO A 43 -23.68 41.68 -43.51
N ALA A 44 -23.47 42.17 -44.72
CA ALA A 44 -24.27 41.98 -45.93
C ALA A 44 -24.80 40.56 -46.21
N SER A 45 -26.00 40.52 -46.82
CA SER A 45 -26.60 39.35 -47.44
C SER A 45 -25.71 38.76 -48.55
N GLY A 46 -24.90 37.76 -48.21
CA GLY A 46 -24.56 36.68 -49.13
C GLY A 46 -25.69 35.65 -49.17
N PRO A 47 -25.74 34.75 -50.18
CA PRO A 47 -26.63 33.60 -50.12
C PRO A 47 -26.27 32.75 -48.90
N VAL A 48 -27.23 32.56 -47.99
CA VAL A 48 -27.12 31.51 -46.99
C VAL A 48 -27.36 30.19 -47.73
N ASP A 49 -26.28 29.48 -48.05
CA ASP A 49 -26.35 28.10 -48.53
C ASP A 49 -27.02 27.24 -47.46
N THR A 50 -28.35 27.18 -47.55
CA THR A 50 -29.19 26.42 -46.64
C THR A 50 -29.11 24.99 -47.11
N VAL A 51 -28.12 24.26 -46.59
CA VAL A 51 -27.92 22.83 -46.84
C VAL A 51 -29.11 22.07 -46.26
N THR A 52 -30.15 21.95 -47.09
CA THR A 52 -31.36 21.25 -46.73
C THR A 52 -31.06 19.77 -46.80
N LEU A 53 -30.92 19.13 -45.64
CA LEU A 53 -30.77 17.67 -45.55
C LEU A 53 -31.94 17.01 -46.31
N SER A 54 -31.66 15.98 -47.10
CA SER A 54 -32.71 15.21 -47.79
C SER A 54 -33.69 14.59 -46.80
N ALA A 55 -34.90 14.24 -47.25
CA ALA A 55 -35.89 13.59 -46.40
C ALA A 55 -35.34 12.29 -45.78
N GLU A 56 -34.57 11.51 -46.54
CA GLU A 56 -33.85 10.33 -46.05
C GLU A 56 -32.81 10.68 -44.97
N ALA A 57 -32.02 11.75 -45.15
CA ALA A 57 -31.02 12.17 -44.16
C ALA A 57 -31.67 12.64 -42.85
N GLN A 58 -32.79 13.37 -42.95
CA GLN A 58 -33.58 13.77 -41.78
C GLN A 58 -34.21 12.55 -41.09
N PHE A 59 -34.75 11.59 -41.85
CA PHE A 59 -35.32 10.34 -41.32
C PHE A 59 -34.29 9.47 -40.59
N MET A 60 -33.08 9.36 -41.15
CA MET A 60 -31.95 8.63 -40.53
C MET A 60 -31.44 9.32 -39.26
N MET A 61 -31.53 10.65 -39.16
CA MET A 61 -31.15 11.40 -37.96
C MET A 61 -32.26 11.47 -36.89
N SER A 62 -33.54 11.44 -37.29
CA SER A 62 -34.69 11.51 -36.37
C SER A 62 -35.09 10.16 -35.80
N SER A 63 -34.70 9.06 -36.44
CA SER A 63 -34.89 7.71 -35.90
C SER A 63 -33.94 7.53 -34.72
N PRO A 64 -34.42 7.35 -33.48
CA PRO A 64 -33.53 7.01 -32.37
C PRO A 64 -32.89 5.66 -32.71
N THR A 65 -31.56 5.63 -32.83
CA THR A 65 -30.80 4.41 -33.06
C THR A 65 -30.88 3.52 -31.81
N LYS A 66 -32.05 2.89 -31.62
CA LYS A 66 -32.23 1.78 -30.69
C LYS A 66 -31.38 0.65 -31.22
N LEU A 67 -30.16 0.57 -30.71
CA LEU A 67 -29.32 -0.62 -30.76
C LEU A 67 -30.05 -1.73 -30.01
N SER A 68 -31.03 -2.34 -30.68
CA SER A 68 -31.74 -3.51 -30.20
C SER A 68 -30.80 -4.69 -30.33
N VAL A 69 -30.18 -5.07 -29.21
CA VAL A 69 -29.37 -6.28 -29.10
C VAL A 69 -30.31 -7.48 -29.35
N THR A 70 -30.28 -8.01 -30.57
CA THR A 70 -31.01 -9.23 -30.94
C THR A 70 -30.20 -10.45 -30.50
N ALA A 71 -30.87 -11.59 -30.28
CA ALA A 71 -30.20 -12.85 -29.97
C ALA A 71 -29.18 -13.25 -31.07
N GLU A 72 -29.46 -12.93 -32.33
CA GLU A 72 -28.54 -13.10 -33.46
C GLU A 72 -27.30 -12.21 -33.36
N SER A 73 -27.45 -10.92 -33.03
CA SER A 73 -26.31 -10.02 -32.83
C SER A 73 -25.45 -10.44 -31.64
N LEU A 74 -26.07 -10.97 -30.58
CA LEU A 74 -25.41 -11.56 -29.42
C LEU A 74 -24.64 -12.84 -29.80
N ALA A 75 -25.25 -13.72 -30.60
CA ALA A 75 -24.62 -14.93 -31.08
C ALA A 75 -23.44 -14.64 -32.04
N GLN A 76 -23.57 -13.65 -32.92
CA GLN A 76 -22.46 -13.20 -33.79
C GLN A 76 -21.33 -12.55 -32.99
N ALA A 77 -21.64 -11.71 -31.98
CA ALA A 77 -20.63 -11.14 -31.10
C ALA A 77 -19.90 -12.22 -30.28
N ALA A 78 -20.62 -13.21 -29.74
CA ALA A 78 -20.04 -14.34 -29.03
C ALA A 78 -19.22 -15.26 -29.95
N ALA A 79 -19.63 -15.47 -31.21
CA ALA A 79 -18.86 -16.22 -32.19
C ALA A 79 -17.58 -15.47 -32.62
N ALA A 80 -17.65 -14.15 -32.78
CA ALA A 80 -16.49 -13.31 -33.06
C ALA A 80 -15.50 -13.30 -31.88
N ALA A 81 -15.99 -13.22 -30.65
CA ALA A 81 -15.15 -13.23 -29.44
C ALA A 81 -14.24 -14.46 -29.36
N LYS A 82 -14.77 -15.65 -29.70
CA LYS A 82 -14.03 -16.91 -29.79
C LYS A 82 -12.87 -16.93 -30.80
N THR A 83 -12.82 -15.96 -31.71
CA THR A 83 -11.76 -15.84 -32.72
C THR A 83 -10.70 -14.80 -32.34
N VAL A 84 -10.88 -14.06 -31.25
CA VAL A 84 -9.91 -13.07 -30.75
C VAL A 84 -8.99 -13.74 -29.73
N PRO A 85 -7.68 -13.91 -30.02
CA PRO A 85 -6.76 -14.55 -29.09
C PRO A 85 -6.70 -13.82 -27.74
N GLY A 86 -6.96 -14.55 -26.66
CA GLY A 86 -6.98 -14.03 -25.28
C GLY A 86 -8.34 -13.57 -24.77
N LEU A 87 -9.32 -13.30 -25.63
CA LEU A 87 -10.62 -12.75 -25.18
C LEU A 87 -11.48 -13.81 -24.47
N ASP A 88 -11.54 -15.04 -24.98
CA ASP A 88 -12.16 -16.18 -24.27
C ASP A 88 -11.43 -16.48 -22.95
N ALA A 89 -10.09 -16.35 -22.93
CA ALA A 89 -9.28 -16.65 -21.74
C ALA A 89 -9.51 -15.67 -20.58
N ASP A 90 -9.96 -14.44 -20.87
CA ASP A 90 -10.43 -13.49 -19.86
C ASP A 90 -11.94 -13.62 -19.57
N ALA A 91 -12.75 -14.03 -20.55
CA ALA A 91 -14.18 -14.30 -20.32
C ALA A 91 -14.40 -15.41 -19.27
N ASP A 92 -13.61 -16.48 -19.31
CA ASP A 92 -13.65 -17.58 -18.32
C ASP A 92 -13.12 -17.16 -16.92
N ARG A 93 -12.43 -16.02 -16.81
CA ARG A 93 -11.90 -15.49 -15.53
C ARG A 93 -12.87 -14.57 -14.78
N PHE A 94 -13.78 -13.92 -15.50
CA PHE A 94 -14.71 -12.92 -14.94
C PHE A 94 -16.17 -13.39 -14.99
N THR A 95 -16.40 -14.70 -14.80
CA THR A 95 -17.76 -15.24 -14.67
C THR A 95 -18.49 -14.63 -13.47
N PRO A 96 -19.84 -14.52 -13.50
CA PRO A 96 -20.63 -14.04 -12.35
C PRO A 96 -20.32 -14.82 -11.06
N GLU A 97 -20.07 -16.12 -11.18
CA GLU A 97 -19.73 -17.02 -10.07
C GLU A 97 -18.34 -16.71 -9.50
N ALA A 98 -17.33 -16.49 -10.35
CA ALA A 98 -15.99 -16.09 -9.92
C ALA A 98 -15.99 -14.71 -9.26
N MET A 99 -16.76 -13.77 -9.81
CA MET A 99 -16.95 -12.43 -9.23
C MET A 99 -17.70 -12.45 -7.90
N ALA A 100 -18.71 -13.32 -7.75
CA ALA A 100 -19.41 -13.53 -6.48
C ALA A 100 -18.48 -14.15 -5.42
N ALA A 101 -17.75 -15.22 -5.77
CA ALA A 101 -16.77 -15.85 -4.88
C ALA A 101 -15.66 -14.87 -4.46
N HIS A 102 -15.22 -14.00 -5.37
CA HIS A 102 -14.23 -12.94 -5.10
C HIS A 102 -14.78 -11.85 -4.17
N ALA A 103 -16.05 -11.47 -4.30
CA ALA A 103 -16.71 -10.53 -3.40
C ALA A 103 -16.90 -11.12 -1.99
N GLU A 104 -17.33 -12.38 -1.90
CA GLU A 104 -17.49 -13.11 -0.64
C GLU A 104 -16.14 -13.30 0.06
N TRP A 105 -15.13 -13.82 -0.63
CA TRP A 105 -13.79 -13.99 -0.06
C TRP A 105 -13.19 -12.64 0.36
N ARG A 106 -13.30 -11.57 -0.43
CA ARG A 106 -12.81 -10.24 0.01
C ARG A 106 -13.51 -9.77 1.28
N LYS A 107 -14.82 -10.03 1.43
CA LYS A 107 -15.57 -9.66 2.64
C LYS A 107 -15.05 -10.42 3.86
N THR A 108 -14.87 -11.73 3.76
CA THR A 108 -14.34 -12.54 4.88
C THR A 108 -12.88 -12.21 5.20
N HIS A 109 -12.06 -11.94 4.17
CA HIS A 109 -10.66 -11.53 4.34
C HIS A 109 -10.53 -10.14 4.98
N THR A 110 -11.41 -9.21 4.64
CA THR A 110 -11.47 -7.88 5.26
C THR A 110 -11.90 -7.97 6.73
N ASP A 111 -12.94 -8.73 7.04
CA ASP A 111 -13.38 -9.00 8.42
C ASP A 111 -12.28 -9.67 9.26
N TYR A 112 -11.57 -10.65 8.67
CA TYR A 112 -10.38 -11.25 9.28
C TYR A 112 -9.27 -10.22 9.57
N ARG A 113 -8.87 -9.42 8.56
CA ARG A 113 -7.85 -8.35 8.73
C ARG A 113 -8.26 -7.35 9.81
N SER A 114 -9.55 -7.00 9.90
CA SER A 114 -10.09 -6.14 10.97
C SER A 114 -9.94 -6.78 12.35
N LYS A 115 -10.36 -8.04 12.53
CA LYS A 115 -10.24 -8.76 13.81
C LYS A 115 -8.79 -8.93 14.26
N VAL A 116 -7.87 -9.20 13.32
CA VAL A 116 -6.43 -9.23 13.61
C VAL A 116 -5.94 -7.85 14.05
N ARG A 117 -6.41 -6.78 13.42
CA ARG A 117 -6.08 -5.40 13.81
C ARG A 117 -6.58 -5.08 15.22
N ASP A 118 -7.84 -5.36 15.52
CA ASP A 118 -8.43 -5.13 16.84
C ASP A 118 -7.69 -5.91 17.94
N LEU A 119 -7.29 -7.15 17.66
CA LEU A 119 -6.50 -7.98 18.58
C LEU A 119 -5.10 -7.40 18.83
N VAL A 120 -4.42 -6.91 17.80
CA VAL A 120 -3.11 -6.23 17.94
C VAL A 120 -3.28 -4.93 18.73
N ASP A 121 -4.28 -4.13 18.40
CA ASP A 121 -4.53 -2.84 19.05
C ASP A 121 -4.92 -3.02 20.53
N GLN A 122 -5.67 -4.07 20.87
CA GLN A 122 -5.94 -4.47 22.26
C GLN A 122 -4.67 -4.99 22.97
N THR A 123 -3.89 -5.86 22.32
CA THR A 123 -2.71 -6.50 22.93
C THR A 123 -1.60 -5.50 23.26
N PHE A 124 -1.40 -4.49 22.42
CA PHE A 124 -0.35 -3.47 22.60
C PHE A 124 -0.87 -2.11 23.11
N GLY A 125 -2.17 -2.00 23.40
CA GLY A 125 -2.80 -0.78 23.92
C GLY A 125 -2.75 0.39 22.91
N LEU A 126 -2.96 0.09 21.62
CA LEU A 126 -2.93 1.04 20.51
C LEU A 126 -4.31 1.57 20.13
N SER A 127 -5.38 1.12 20.80
CA SER A 127 -6.81 1.35 20.48
C SER A 127 -7.31 2.81 20.60
N ALA A 128 -6.45 3.80 20.44
CA ALA A 128 -6.86 5.19 20.23
C ALA A 128 -7.24 5.38 18.75
N ASP A 129 -8.29 6.16 18.49
CA ASP A 129 -9.09 6.24 17.25
C ASP A 129 -8.35 6.42 15.91
N ARG A 130 -7.03 6.65 15.93
CA ARG A 130 -6.21 6.98 14.76
C ARG A 130 -4.80 6.38 14.74
N ASN A 131 -4.43 5.51 15.68
CA ASN A 131 -3.08 4.95 15.65
C ASN A 131 -2.91 3.96 14.49
N GLY A 132 -1.91 4.20 13.66
CA GLY A 132 -1.46 3.28 12.62
C GLY A 132 -0.41 2.32 13.17
N TRP A 133 -0.29 1.12 12.59
CA TRP A 133 0.86 0.26 12.82
C TRP A 133 1.22 -0.55 11.58
N ALA A 134 2.48 -0.94 11.48
CA ALA A 134 3.00 -1.85 10.46
C ALA A 134 4.01 -2.81 11.09
N ALA A 135 4.09 -4.04 10.57
CA ALA A 135 4.99 -5.06 11.05
C ALA A 135 5.75 -5.74 9.91
N GLY A 136 6.98 -6.14 10.17
CA GLY A 136 7.84 -6.84 9.21
C GLY A 136 8.77 -7.85 9.89
N GLY A 137 9.17 -8.85 9.12
CA GLY A 137 10.06 -9.92 9.54
C GLY A 137 9.48 -10.72 10.71
N ALA A 138 10.31 -10.98 11.71
CA ALA A 138 9.94 -11.72 12.92
C ALA A 138 8.81 -11.05 13.73
N ALA A 139 8.60 -9.73 13.60
CA ALA A 139 7.48 -9.05 14.25
C ALA A 139 6.14 -9.40 13.59
N LEU A 140 6.11 -9.56 12.25
CA LEU A 140 4.90 -10.02 11.56
C LEU A 140 4.64 -11.50 11.87
N THR A 141 5.69 -12.32 12.01
CA THR A 141 5.56 -13.70 12.53
C THR A 141 4.97 -13.73 13.94
N ALA A 142 5.41 -12.85 14.86
CA ALA A 142 4.85 -12.74 16.20
C ALA A 142 3.35 -12.38 16.18
N ILE A 143 2.93 -11.47 15.30
CA ILE A 143 1.52 -11.07 15.14
C ILE A 143 0.69 -12.19 14.51
N LYS A 144 1.24 -12.93 13.55
CA LYS A 144 0.60 -14.14 13.00
C LYS A 144 0.35 -15.17 14.11
N ASN A 145 1.38 -15.47 14.90
CA ASN A 145 1.28 -16.42 16.02
C ASN A 145 0.26 -15.95 17.09
N LEU A 146 0.16 -14.64 17.32
CA LEU A 146 -0.87 -14.05 18.19
C LEU A 146 -2.29 -14.27 17.62
N ALA A 147 -2.49 -14.05 16.32
CA ALA A 147 -3.78 -14.28 15.65
C ALA A 147 -4.19 -15.75 15.72
N GLU A 148 -3.30 -16.67 15.32
CA GLU A 148 -3.54 -18.11 15.33
C GLU A 148 -3.83 -18.63 16.75
N LYS A 149 -3.10 -18.17 17.76
CA LYS A 149 -3.34 -18.50 19.18
C LYS A 149 -4.71 -18.06 19.70
N ASN A 150 -5.31 -17.03 19.09
CA ASN A 150 -6.66 -16.55 19.40
C ASN A 150 -7.72 -17.12 18.43
N GLY A 151 -7.40 -18.13 17.64
CA GLY A 151 -8.32 -18.77 16.70
C GLY A 151 -8.62 -17.96 15.44
N LEU A 152 -7.90 -16.86 15.20
CA LEU A 152 -7.99 -16.09 13.96
C LEU A 152 -7.10 -16.73 12.89
N ILE A 153 -7.70 -17.64 12.12
CA ILE A 153 -7.06 -18.28 10.96
C ILE A 153 -7.41 -17.50 9.68
N GLU A 154 -6.43 -17.26 8.81
CA GLU A 154 -6.63 -16.53 7.56
C GLU A 154 -7.54 -17.32 6.59
N PRO A 155 -8.60 -16.72 6.02
CA PRO A 155 -9.44 -17.37 5.03
C PRO A 155 -8.66 -17.75 3.75
N GLU A 156 -8.67 -19.04 3.42
CA GLU A 156 -8.07 -19.55 2.18
C GLU A 156 -8.70 -18.86 0.94
N MET A 157 -7.85 -18.50 -0.04
CA MET A 157 -8.31 -17.92 -1.30
C MET A 157 -8.84 -19.03 -2.23
N PRO A 158 -10.12 -18.98 -2.67
CA PRO A 158 -10.65 -19.99 -3.58
C PRO A 158 -9.89 -19.99 -4.92
N PRO A 159 -9.66 -21.17 -5.56
CA PRO A 159 -8.91 -21.25 -6.83
C PRO A 159 -9.48 -20.40 -7.96
N ALA A 160 -10.81 -20.22 -8.02
CA ALA A 160 -11.46 -19.32 -8.98
C ALA A 160 -11.00 -17.86 -8.78
N VAL A 161 -10.91 -17.40 -7.53
CA VAL A 161 -10.47 -16.05 -7.17
C VAL A 161 -8.98 -15.85 -7.48
N ALA A 162 -8.15 -16.85 -7.19
CA ALA A 162 -6.73 -16.84 -7.55
C ALA A 162 -6.51 -16.72 -9.07
N ASN A 163 -7.32 -17.42 -9.88
CA ASN A 163 -7.29 -17.32 -11.34
C ASN A 163 -7.77 -15.94 -11.84
N THR A 164 -8.86 -15.39 -11.29
CA THR A 164 -9.36 -14.04 -11.61
C THR A 164 -8.32 -12.95 -11.30
N LEU A 165 -7.66 -13.05 -10.15
CA LEU A 165 -6.66 -12.08 -9.68
C LEU A 165 -5.25 -12.31 -10.25
N GLN A 166 -5.02 -13.43 -10.94
CA GLN A 166 -3.70 -13.87 -11.43
C GLN A 166 -2.61 -13.86 -10.34
N THR A 167 -3.00 -14.19 -9.09
CA THR A 167 -2.11 -14.22 -7.92
C THR A 167 -2.23 -15.54 -7.18
N ALA A 168 -1.15 -15.97 -6.52
CA ALA A 168 -1.17 -17.08 -5.58
C ALA A 168 -1.78 -16.70 -4.20
N GLY A 169 -2.05 -15.41 -3.96
CA GLY A 169 -2.79 -14.94 -2.79
C GLY A 169 -2.65 -13.44 -2.51
N GLU A 170 -3.54 -12.89 -1.68
CA GLU A 170 -3.33 -11.59 -0.99
C GLU A 170 -3.18 -11.83 0.53
N SER A 171 -2.34 -12.79 0.94
CA SER A 171 -2.17 -13.08 2.36
C SER A 171 -1.64 -11.86 3.12
N MET A 172 -2.14 -11.68 4.35
CA MET A 172 -1.64 -10.69 5.31
C MET A 172 -0.18 -10.98 5.72
N TRP A 173 0.31 -12.20 5.48
CA TRP A 173 1.54 -12.74 6.02
C TRP A 173 2.66 -13.00 5.00
N THR A 174 2.34 -13.25 3.72
CA THR A 174 3.35 -13.58 2.70
C THR A 174 4.30 -12.42 2.40
N ASP A 175 5.52 -12.77 1.98
CA ASP A 175 6.63 -11.88 1.58
C ASP A 175 7.12 -10.86 2.63
N LYS A 176 6.50 -10.82 3.81
CA LYS A 176 6.77 -9.86 4.89
C LYS A 176 7.01 -10.49 6.26
N SER A 177 6.76 -11.78 6.42
CA SER A 177 7.02 -12.54 7.65
C SER A 177 8.23 -13.48 7.50
N GLY A 178 8.85 -13.84 8.62
CA GLY A 178 10.08 -14.65 8.66
C GLY A 178 11.37 -13.83 8.84
N GLY A 179 12.52 -14.48 8.70
CA GLY A 179 13.82 -13.90 9.05
C GLY A 179 14.06 -13.83 10.56
N THR A 180 15.28 -13.44 10.96
CA THR A 180 15.70 -13.35 12.37
C THR A 180 15.51 -11.96 12.98
N THR A 181 15.29 -10.92 12.17
CA THR A 181 15.02 -9.56 12.64
C THR A 181 13.54 -9.21 12.53
N GLY A 182 13.04 -8.46 13.50
CA GLY A 182 11.67 -7.96 13.52
C GLY A 182 11.62 -6.43 13.52
N MET A 183 10.63 -5.87 12.83
CA MET A 183 10.30 -4.44 12.83
C MET A 183 8.83 -4.26 13.20
N PHE A 184 8.55 -3.44 14.20
CA PHE A 184 7.19 -3.02 14.55
C PHE A 184 7.12 -1.49 14.62
N ASP A 185 6.36 -0.90 13.70
CA ASP A 185 6.14 0.52 13.59
C ASP A 185 4.77 0.88 14.15
N ILE A 186 4.71 1.95 14.95
CA ILE A 186 3.48 2.57 15.44
C ILE A 186 3.53 4.04 15.04
N ALA A 187 2.45 4.51 14.41
CA ALA A 187 2.24 5.90 14.03
C ALA A 187 1.11 6.48 14.89
N PHE A 188 1.45 7.45 15.73
CA PHE A 188 0.51 8.20 16.55
C PHE A 188 0.03 9.39 15.73
N LEU A 189 -1.18 9.30 15.16
CA LEU A 189 -1.74 10.41 14.39
C LEU A 189 -2.18 11.54 15.33
N PRO A 190 -1.98 12.82 14.95
CA PRO A 190 -2.35 13.96 15.78
C PRO A 190 -3.86 14.00 16.03
N ASN A 191 -4.23 14.24 17.29
CA ASN A 191 -5.61 14.48 17.71
C ASN A 191 -5.74 15.87 18.33
N GLY A 192 -6.64 16.71 17.78
CA GLY A 192 -6.81 18.09 18.23
C GLY A 192 -5.51 18.91 18.17
N ALA A 193 -4.97 19.25 19.34
CA ALA A 193 -3.74 20.04 19.50
C ALA A 193 -2.47 19.20 19.72
N GLU A 194 -2.59 17.87 19.79
CA GLU A 194 -1.46 16.97 20.03
C GLU A 194 -0.52 16.91 18.82
N LYS A 195 0.78 16.97 19.08
CA LYS A 195 1.78 16.64 18.07
C LYS A 195 1.83 15.13 17.95
N GLY A 196 1.32 14.60 16.84
CA GLY A 196 1.52 13.21 16.48
C GLY A 196 2.99 12.87 16.33
N GLY A 197 3.29 11.58 16.24
CA GLY A 197 4.67 11.08 16.20
C GLY A 197 4.73 9.62 15.76
N ASN A 198 5.92 9.03 15.85
CA ASN A 198 6.11 7.63 15.50
C ASN A 198 7.14 6.93 16.37
N LEU A 199 6.96 5.63 16.50
CA LEU A 199 7.76 4.69 17.29
C LEU A 199 8.08 3.50 16.38
N ARG A 200 9.36 3.22 16.17
CA ARG A 200 9.86 2.04 15.46
C ARG A 200 10.65 1.18 16.43
N ILE A 201 10.16 -0.02 16.70
CA ILE A 201 10.85 -1.05 17.49
C ILE A 201 11.50 -2.02 16.52
N LEU A 202 12.80 -2.25 16.69
CA LEU A 202 13.60 -3.18 15.90
C LEU A 202 14.28 -4.18 16.83
N PHE A 203 14.30 -5.46 16.47
CA PHE A 203 14.87 -6.49 17.34
C PHE A 203 15.41 -7.70 16.59
N ASP A 204 16.22 -8.48 17.30
CA ASP A 204 16.66 -9.82 16.92
C ASP A 204 15.80 -10.84 17.69
N SER A 205 15.16 -11.78 16.98
CA SER A 205 14.26 -12.77 17.57
C SER A 205 14.99 -13.87 18.34
N ALA A 206 16.28 -14.08 18.06
CA ALA A 206 17.13 -15.01 18.81
C ALA A 206 17.53 -14.45 20.20
N ARG A 207 17.36 -13.14 20.40
CA ARG A 207 17.52 -12.49 21.71
C ARG A 207 16.14 -12.37 22.36
N LYS A 208 16.05 -12.64 23.66
CA LYS A 208 14.81 -12.47 24.43
C LYS A 208 15.03 -11.42 25.53
N ALA A 209 14.10 -10.48 25.66
CA ALA A 209 14.08 -9.48 26.71
C ALA A 209 13.81 -10.13 28.08
N GLY A 210 14.63 -9.78 29.07
CA GLY A 210 14.46 -10.22 30.45
C GLY A 210 13.31 -9.52 31.17
N ALA A 211 13.12 -9.88 32.44
CA ALA A 211 12.27 -9.11 33.36
C ALA A 211 12.87 -7.71 33.60
N ASP A 212 14.16 -7.66 33.90
CA ASP A 212 14.93 -6.42 34.03
C ASP A 212 15.44 -5.96 32.66
N THR A 213 14.90 -4.86 32.16
CA THR A 213 15.34 -4.18 30.93
C THR A 213 15.60 -2.71 31.16
N ALA A 214 16.71 -2.17 30.64
CA ALA A 214 17.04 -0.75 30.67
C ALA A 214 17.07 -0.14 29.26
N LEU A 215 16.81 1.16 29.18
CA LEU A 215 16.93 1.95 27.96
C LEU A 215 18.20 2.80 28.00
N VAL A 216 19.08 2.58 27.03
CA VAL A 216 20.31 3.37 26.87
C VAL A 216 20.11 4.38 25.74
N ASP A 217 20.14 5.67 26.07
CA ASP A 217 20.07 6.79 25.12
C ASP A 217 21.28 6.77 24.18
N LEU A 218 21.04 6.54 22.89
CA LEU A 218 22.09 6.38 21.87
C LEU A 218 22.62 7.71 21.34
N LYS A 219 21.95 8.85 21.62
CA LYS A 219 22.44 10.18 21.23
C LYS A 219 23.49 10.72 22.18
N ARG A 220 23.39 10.42 23.47
CA ARG A 220 24.25 11.04 24.52
C ARG A 220 25.73 10.64 24.46
N GLY A 221 26.12 9.73 23.58
CA GLY A 221 27.53 9.47 23.23
C GLY A 221 28.43 8.87 24.32
N GLY A 222 27.92 8.65 25.55
CA GLY A 222 28.67 8.07 26.66
C GLY A 222 28.99 6.59 26.48
N THR A 223 29.84 6.04 27.35
CA THR A 223 30.39 4.67 27.24
C THR A 223 29.33 3.59 27.02
N ASN A 224 28.22 3.64 27.78
CA ASN A 224 27.12 2.66 27.63
C ASN A 224 26.43 2.78 26.26
N ALA A 225 26.27 4.01 25.74
CA ALA A 225 25.70 4.24 24.41
C ALA A 225 26.63 3.72 23.30
N GLN A 226 27.93 3.96 23.42
CA GLN A 226 28.94 3.44 22.48
C GLN A 226 28.99 1.91 22.49
N ALA A 227 28.96 1.30 23.68
CA ALA A 227 28.90 -0.15 23.85
C ALA A 227 27.59 -0.74 23.26
N ALA A 228 26.45 -0.10 23.49
CA ALA A 228 25.17 -0.51 22.91
C ALA A 228 25.17 -0.41 21.37
N LEU A 229 25.67 0.70 20.81
CA LEU A 229 25.82 0.87 19.35
C LEU A 229 26.74 -0.18 18.73
N SER A 230 27.87 -0.49 19.39
CA SER A 230 28.77 -1.55 18.96
C SER A 230 28.08 -2.92 18.94
N ASN A 231 27.34 -3.25 20.01
CA ASN A 231 26.54 -4.48 20.09
C ASN A 231 25.44 -4.57 19.02
N ILE A 232 24.79 -3.44 18.68
CA ILE A 232 23.80 -3.38 17.59
C ILE A 232 24.48 -3.67 16.25
N ARG A 233 25.55 -2.94 15.92
CA ARG A 233 26.30 -3.09 14.66
C ARG A 233 26.86 -4.50 14.46
N ALA A 234 27.30 -5.17 15.53
CA ALA A 234 27.80 -6.54 15.48
C ALA A 234 26.71 -7.63 15.48
N SER A 235 25.42 -7.28 15.39
CA SER A 235 24.30 -8.22 15.44
C SER A 235 23.53 -8.31 14.13
N ALA A 236 22.59 -9.27 14.02
CA ALA A 236 21.68 -9.36 12.88
C ALA A 236 20.87 -8.07 12.65
N LEU A 237 20.56 -7.34 13.73
CA LEU A 237 19.93 -6.01 13.65
C LEU A 237 20.83 -4.99 12.93
N GLY A 238 22.14 -5.00 13.18
CA GLY A 238 23.11 -4.15 12.49
C GLY A 238 23.15 -4.43 10.99
N ALA A 239 23.32 -5.71 10.62
CA ALA A 239 23.29 -6.14 9.22
C ALA A 239 21.97 -5.77 8.51
N SER A 240 20.84 -5.88 9.21
CA SER A 240 19.51 -5.50 8.71
C SER A 240 19.29 -3.99 8.57
N LEU A 241 20.08 -3.16 9.27
CA LEU A 241 20.09 -1.71 9.09
C LEU A 241 21.03 -1.33 7.93
N ASP A 242 22.19 -1.96 7.82
CA ASP A 242 23.15 -1.71 6.74
C ASP A 242 22.57 -2.09 5.36
N SER A 243 21.77 -3.16 5.27
CA SER A 243 21.10 -3.56 4.02
C SER A 243 20.09 -2.54 3.49
N VAL A 244 19.61 -1.61 4.32
CA VAL A 244 18.68 -0.52 3.92
C VAL A 244 19.37 0.85 3.82
N GLY A 245 20.70 0.86 3.68
CA GLY A 245 21.52 2.08 3.56
C GLY A 245 22.19 2.53 4.85
N GLY A 246 22.10 1.74 5.92
CA GLY A 246 22.66 2.03 7.23
C GLY A 246 21.80 2.98 8.06
N TRP A 247 22.04 2.98 9.37
CA TRP A 247 21.46 3.94 10.29
C TRP A 247 22.49 4.43 11.31
N THR A 248 22.48 5.73 11.58
CA THR A 248 23.34 6.38 12.57
C THR A 248 22.48 7.30 13.44
N PRO A 249 22.69 7.36 14.77
CA PRO A 249 22.00 8.33 15.62
C PRO A 249 22.22 9.77 15.12
N GLY A 250 21.14 10.56 15.04
CA GLY A 250 21.17 11.93 14.54
C GLY A 250 20.00 12.76 15.07
N ASP A 251 20.07 14.08 14.94
CA ASP A 251 19.29 15.01 15.78
C ASP A 251 17.76 14.90 15.64
N ALA A 252 17.24 14.54 14.46
CA ALA A 252 15.80 14.59 14.18
C ALA A 252 14.94 13.52 14.90
N ALA A 253 15.51 12.38 15.30
CA ALA A 253 14.79 11.29 15.95
C ALA A 253 15.61 10.76 17.14
N ASN A 254 15.00 10.64 18.32
CA ASN A 254 15.69 10.03 19.46
C ASN A 254 15.77 8.52 19.28
N ALA A 255 16.79 7.90 19.86
CA ALA A 255 17.01 6.48 19.72
C ALA A 255 17.56 5.86 21.01
N TYR A 256 17.04 4.69 21.34
CA TYR A 256 17.31 3.99 22.59
C TYR A 256 17.61 2.52 22.29
N ALA A 257 18.66 1.96 22.89
CA ALA A 257 18.83 0.51 22.93
C ALA A 257 18.03 -0.06 24.11
N ILE A 258 17.22 -1.08 23.84
CA ILE A 258 16.65 -1.94 24.90
C ILE A 258 17.72 -2.97 25.23
N THR A 259 18.14 -2.97 26.49
CA THR A 259 19.16 -3.86 27.03
C THR A 259 18.58 -4.73 28.12
N ASN A 260 19.11 -5.93 28.31
CA ASN A 260 18.86 -6.69 29.54
C ASN A 260 19.70 -6.11 30.69
N GLY A 261 19.22 -6.23 31.92
CA GLY A 261 19.86 -5.67 33.12
C GLY A 261 19.48 -4.22 33.41
N LYS A 262 19.51 -3.83 34.69
CA LYS A 262 19.02 -2.53 35.18
C LYS A 262 19.94 -1.34 34.89
N ASP A 263 21.19 -1.62 34.54
CA ASP A 263 22.31 -0.69 34.35
C ASP A 263 22.69 -0.49 32.87
N GLY A 264 22.12 -1.32 31.97
CA GLY A 264 22.43 -1.33 30.55
C GLY A 264 23.54 -2.31 30.14
N HIS A 265 24.03 -3.17 31.03
CA HIS A 265 25.19 -4.03 30.78
C HIS A 265 24.88 -5.46 30.30
N GLY A 266 23.64 -5.94 30.42
CA GLY A 266 23.25 -7.32 30.06
C GLY A 266 23.09 -7.60 28.54
N GLY A 267 23.60 -6.72 27.69
CA GLY A 267 23.53 -6.85 26.22
C GLY A 267 22.23 -6.32 25.61
N VAL A 268 22.31 -5.93 24.32
CA VAL A 268 21.19 -5.33 23.58
C VAL A 268 20.24 -6.41 23.06
N VAL A 269 18.94 -6.28 23.33
CA VAL A 269 17.87 -7.16 22.83
C VAL A 269 16.99 -6.50 21.76
N GLY A 270 17.05 -5.17 21.63
CA GLY A 270 16.39 -4.41 20.58
C GLY A 270 16.81 -2.95 20.56
N MET A 271 16.31 -2.20 19.58
CA MET A 271 16.49 -0.76 19.44
C MET A 271 15.13 -0.11 19.19
N VAL A 272 14.98 1.12 19.65
CA VAL A 272 13.78 1.93 19.51
C VAL A 272 14.17 3.25 18.88
N ILE A 273 13.53 3.63 17.78
CA ILE A 273 13.66 4.94 17.15
C ILE A 273 12.34 5.68 17.33
N VAL A 274 12.39 6.93 17.78
CA VAL A 274 11.19 7.70 18.16
C VAL A 274 11.26 9.12 17.62
N ASN A 275 10.10 9.69 17.32
CA ASN A 275 9.95 11.08 16.91
C ASN A 275 8.65 11.63 17.49
N GLY A 276 8.72 12.70 18.29
CA GLY A 276 7.56 13.39 18.87
C GLY A 276 6.90 12.72 20.09
N VAL A 277 7.27 11.49 20.46
CA VAL A 277 6.60 10.67 21.49
C VAL A 277 7.57 10.08 22.53
N ASP A 278 8.57 10.86 22.94
CA ASP A 278 9.75 10.37 23.66
C ASP A 278 9.49 9.69 25.00
N ASP A 279 8.49 10.13 25.76
CA ASP A 279 8.24 9.60 27.11
C ASP A 279 7.32 8.37 27.08
N ASP A 280 6.22 8.42 26.32
CA ASP A 280 5.36 7.25 26.05
C ASP A 280 6.13 6.08 25.43
N ALA A 281 7.06 6.39 24.51
CA ALA A 281 7.85 5.36 23.84
C ALA A 281 8.82 4.64 24.80
N LYS A 282 9.38 5.34 25.80
CA LYS A 282 10.26 4.70 26.80
C LYS A 282 9.50 3.69 27.64
N GLU A 283 8.33 4.07 28.14
CA GLU A 283 7.54 3.21 29.03
C GLU A 283 6.99 1.97 28.30
N ARG A 284 6.49 2.14 27.07
CA ARG A 284 5.77 1.07 26.36
C ARG A 284 6.67 0.15 25.53
N SER A 285 7.76 0.65 24.93
CA SER A 285 8.55 -0.10 23.95
C SER A 285 9.16 -1.40 24.47
N ALA A 286 9.69 -1.40 25.69
CA ALA A 286 10.26 -2.61 26.31
C ALA A 286 9.19 -3.69 26.55
N ASN A 287 7.96 -3.30 26.91
CA ASN A 287 6.86 -4.25 27.09
C ASN A 287 6.34 -4.79 25.75
N ILE A 288 6.17 -3.93 24.75
CA ILE A 288 5.79 -4.33 23.38
C ILE A 288 6.83 -5.31 22.82
N LEU A 289 8.13 -5.01 22.96
CA LEU A 289 9.20 -5.91 22.52
C LEU A 289 9.14 -7.27 23.22
N ARG A 290 9.02 -7.29 24.56
CA ARG A 290 8.94 -8.53 25.34
C ARG A 290 7.76 -9.39 24.89
N THR A 291 6.60 -8.77 24.65
CA THR A 291 5.41 -9.45 24.14
C THR A 291 5.64 -10.03 22.74
N LEU A 292 6.21 -9.26 21.81
CA LEU A 292 6.55 -9.74 20.46
C LEU A 292 7.55 -10.92 20.50
N GLN A 293 8.61 -10.83 21.31
CA GLN A 293 9.60 -11.89 21.46
C GLN A 293 9.05 -13.15 22.15
N GLY A 294 8.08 -13.01 23.04
CA GLY A 294 7.36 -14.12 23.69
C GLY A 294 6.31 -14.80 22.80
N LEU A 295 5.92 -14.19 21.68
CA LEU A 295 5.05 -14.77 20.66
C LEU A 295 5.83 -15.54 19.58
N ILE A 296 7.16 -15.46 19.59
CA ILE A 296 8.05 -16.21 18.71
C ILE A 296 8.59 -17.41 19.52
N PRO A 297 8.50 -18.65 19.01
CA PRO A 297 9.09 -19.83 19.65
C PRO A 297 10.59 -19.70 19.99
#